data_AF-X1PSM5-F1
#
_entry.id   AF-X1PSM5-F1
#
_cell.length_a   1.000
_cell.length_b   1.000
_cell.length_c   1.000
_cell.angle_alpha   90.00
_cell.angle_beta   90.00
_cell.angle_gamma   90.00
#
_symmetry.space_group_name_H-M   'P 1'
#
loop_
_entity.id
_entity.type
_entity.pdbx_description
1 polymer ?
#
loop_
_entity_poly.entity_id
_entity_poly.type
_entity_poly.pdbx_seq_one_letter_code
_entity_poly.pdbx_strand_id
1 'polypeptide(L)'
;LREKVKILEESIVKSYVEFAIKAVANEFLTLSFLQNELKIKKTLIQKRLISLISSGKLKGKYDPQIGLYYENPEVLSMLDDKELEVIKKMNFRVYMFMRRLKNFTSQYGSIIAFFASLITISYYIFQISPVTIIIPIILTLVVLGYLLFKKKQDEKI
;
A
#
# COMPACT_ATOMS: atom_id res chain seq x y z
N LEU A 1 24.47 -27.66 16.06
CA LEU A 1 23.33 -27.46 15.13
C LEU A 1 22.45 -26.25 15.49
N ARG A 2 21.93 -26.16 16.73
CA ARG A 2 21.03 -25.06 17.15
C ARG A 2 21.59 -23.65 16.96
N GLU A 3 22.88 -23.46 17.17
CA GLU A 3 23.53 -22.16 17.02
C GLU A 3 23.65 -21.71 15.55
N LYS A 4 23.97 -22.63 14.64
CA LYS A 4 23.99 -22.35 13.19
C LYS A 4 22.61 -21.96 12.67
N VAL A 5 21.56 -22.63 13.15
CA VAL A 5 20.16 -22.28 12.82
C VAL A 5 19.81 -20.88 13.34
N LYS A 6 20.20 -20.56 14.57
CA LYS A 6 20.00 -19.23 15.15
C LYS A 6 20.67 -18.12 14.33
N ILE A 7 21.92 -18.34 13.91
CA ILE A 7 22.67 -17.36 13.09
C ILE A 7 22.00 -17.18 11.73
N LEU A 8 21.54 -18.27 11.12
CA LEU A 8 20.83 -18.23 9.84
C LEU A 8 19.51 -17.45 9.96
N GLU A 9 18.72 -17.73 11.00
CA GLU A 9 17.47 -16.98 11.28
C GLU A 9 17.74 -15.49 11.49
N GLU A 10 18.77 -15.12 12.26
CA GLU A 10 19.16 -13.73 12.47
C GLU A 10 19.57 -13.05 11.15
N SER A 11 20.31 -13.77 10.29
CA SER A 11 20.69 -13.26 8.98
C SER A 11 19.49 -13.06 8.06
N ILE A 12 18.53 -13.99 8.04
CA ILE A 12 17.33 -13.89 7.22
C ILE A 12 16.48 -12.71 7.67
N VAL A 13 16.22 -12.59 8.98
CA VAL A 13 15.45 -11.48 9.54
C VAL A 13 16.14 -10.16 9.23
N LYS A 14 17.46 -10.06 9.42
CA LYS A 14 18.23 -8.86 9.11
C LYS A 14 18.08 -8.46 7.63
N SER A 15 18.45 -9.35 6.71
CA SER A 15 18.45 -9.03 5.27
C SER A 15 17.05 -8.67 4.78
N TYR A 16 16.02 -9.35 5.29
CA TYR A 16 14.64 -9.05 4.92
C TYR A 16 14.19 -7.69 5.45
N VAL A 17 14.51 -7.35 6.71
CA VAL A 17 14.18 -6.04 7.29
C VAL A 17 14.88 -4.92 6.53
N GLU A 18 16.18 -5.04 6.24
CA GLU A 18 16.95 -4.03 5.48
C GLU A 18 16.41 -3.83 4.05
N PHE A 19 15.87 -4.89 3.43
CA PHE A 19 15.23 -4.79 2.12
C PHE A 19 13.82 -4.18 2.23
N ALA A 20 12.99 -4.71 3.13
CA ALA A 20 11.59 -4.33 3.26
C ALA A 20 11.43 -2.90 3.76
N ILE A 21 12.29 -2.42 4.67
CA ILE A 21 12.23 -1.05 5.20
C ILE A 21 12.47 -0.02 4.09
N LYS A 22 13.37 -0.33 3.14
CA LYS A 22 13.66 0.52 1.97
C LYS A 22 12.55 0.45 0.92
N ALA A 23 11.88 -0.70 0.81
CA ALA A 23 10.77 -0.89 -0.12
C ALA A 23 9.46 -0.25 0.37
N VAL A 24 9.33 -0.04 1.69
CA VAL A 24 8.16 0.60 2.30
C VAL A 24 8.43 2.11 2.44
N ALA A 25 7.66 2.92 1.73
CA ALA A 25 7.81 4.38 1.65
C ALA A 25 7.78 5.15 3.00
N ASN A 26 7.41 4.48 4.10
CA ASN A 26 7.27 5.09 5.42
C ASN A 26 8.30 4.57 6.45
N GLU A 27 9.31 3.80 6.04
CA GLU A 27 10.42 3.37 6.93
C GLU A 27 9.98 2.67 8.24
N PHE A 28 8.83 1.98 8.23
CA PHE A 28 8.36 1.15 9.33
C PHE A 28 7.85 -0.23 8.87
N LEU A 29 7.99 -1.22 9.75
CA LEU A 29 7.56 -2.61 9.54
C LEU A 29 6.85 -3.14 10.79
N THR A 30 5.74 -3.83 10.60
CA THR A 30 5.01 -4.48 11.71
C THR A 30 5.45 -5.93 11.89
N LEU A 31 5.38 -6.43 13.13
CA LEU A 31 5.62 -7.85 13.41
C LEU A 31 4.68 -8.78 12.64
N SER A 32 3.42 -8.38 12.44
CA SER A 32 2.45 -9.15 11.67
C SER A 32 2.87 -9.27 10.21
N PHE A 33 3.37 -8.20 9.61
CA PHE A 33 3.92 -8.22 8.25
C PHE A 33 5.13 -9.18 8.17
N LEU A 34 6.10 -9.02 9.06
CA LEU A 34 7.29 -9.88 9.11
C LEU A 34 6.94 -11.36 9.34
N GLN A 35 5.96 -11.66 10.20
CA GLN A 35 5.48 -13.02 10.40
C GLN A 35 4.89 -13.62 9.12
N ASN A 36 4.02 -12.87 8.44
CA ASN A 36 3.34 -13.37 7.25
C ASN A 36 4.31 -13.69 6.11
N GLU A 37 5.33 -12.85 5.95
CA GLU A 37 6.31 -12.97 4.88
C GLU A 37 7.38 -14.02 5.19
N LEU A 38 7.93 -14.01 6.41
CA LEU A 38 8.99 -14.95 6.79
C LEU A 38 8.46 -16.32 7.27
N LYS A 39 7.16 -16.42 7.58
CA LYS A 39 6.53 -17.59 8.21
C LYS A 39 7.17 -18.01 9.54
N ILE A 40 7.82 -17.07 10.23
CA ILE A 40 8.45 -17.26 11.55
C ILE A 40 7.51 -16.78 12.66
N LYS A 41 7.51 -17.43 13.83
CA LYS A 41 6.70 -17.01 15.00
C LYS A 41 7.05 -15.58 15.43
N LYS A 42 6.04 -14.74 15.74
CA LYS A 42 6.23 -13.34 16.17
C LYS A 42 7.22 -13.20 17.33
N THR A 43 7.13 -14.08 18.33
CA THR A 43 8.00 -14.07 19.51
C THR A 43 9.47 -14.27 19.14
N LEU A 44 9.74 -15.10 18.12
CA LEU A 44 11.09 -15.31 17.62
C LEU A 44 11.57 -14.10 16.83
N ILE A 45 10.74 -13.54 15.95
CA ILE A 45 11.06 -12.33 15.19
C ILE A 45 11.38 -11.17 16.15
N GLN A 46 10.55 -10.97 17.18
CA GLN A 46 10.79 -9.97 18.21
C GLN A 46 12.15 -10.15 18.90
N LYS A 47 12.45 -11.37 19.35
CA LYS A 47 13.73 -11.69 20.00
C LYS A 47 14.92 -11.43 19.07
N ARG A 48 14.77 -11.74 17.79
CA ARG A 48 15.79 -11.56 16.75
C ARG A 48 15.99 -10.09 16.41
N LEU A 49 14.91 -9.31 16.25
CA LEU A 49 14.95 -7.87 16.05
C LEU A 49 15.66 -7.17 17.21
N ILE A 50 15.27 -7.45 18.45
CA ILE A 50 15.92 -6.88 19.64
C ILE A 50 17.42 -7.23 19.65
N SER A 51 17.77 -8.49 19.40
CA SER A 51 19.18 -8.93 19.31
C SER A 51 19.97 -8.17 18.23
N LEU A 52 19.38 -7.99 17.05
CA LEU A 52 19.99 -7.30 15.92
C LEU A 52 20.15 -5.79 16.17
N ILE A 53 19.18 -5.15 16.83
CA ILE A 53 19.25 -3.74 17.22
C ILE A 53 20.32 -3.55 18.31
N SER A 54 20.28 -4.36 19.37
CA SER A 54 21.26 -4.27 20.47
C SER A 54 22.70 -4.57 20.01
N SER A 55 22.88 -5.35 18.95
CA SER A 55 24.19 -5.62 18.35
C SER A 55 24.62 -4.59 17.30
N GLY A 56 23.84 -3.52 17.09
CA GLY A 56 24.13 -2.47 16.11
C GLY A 56 24.01 -2.92 14.65
N LYS A 57 23.46 -4.12 14.40
CA LYS A 57 23.31 -4.67 13.05
C LYS A 57 22.07 -4.12 12.33
N LEU A 58 21.10 -3.61 13.06
CA LEU A 58 19.95 -2.87 12.55
C LEU A 58 19.94 -1.47 13.17
N LYS A 59 19.65 -0.45 12.35
CA LYS A 59 19.70 0.96 12.75
C LYS A 59 18.43 1.44 13.45
N GLY A 60 17.31 0.77 13.21
CA GLY A 60 16.01 1.18 13.73
C GLY A 60 15.78 0.83 15.20
N LYS A 61 14.63 1.28 15.70
CA LYS A 61 14.11 0.96 17.02
C LYS A 61 12.93 -0.01 16.87
N TYR A 62 12.70 -0.78 17.92
CA TYR A 62 11.55 -1.67 18.01
C TYR A 62 10.73 -1.27 19.23
N ASP A 63 9.44 -1.01 19.01
CA ASP A 63 8.47 -0.77 20.07
C ASP A 63 7.68 -2.06 20.38
N PRO A 64 7.85 -2.65 21.57
CA PRO A 64 7.15 -3.87 21.97
C PRO A 64 5.64 -3.70 22.18
N GLN A 65 5.16 -2.51 22.54
CA GLN A 65 3.75 -2.27 22.87
C GLN A 65 2.87 -2.26 21.61
N ILE A 66 3.40 -1.69 20.53
CA ILE A 66 2.75 -1.62 19.23
C ILE A 66 3.24 -2.70 18.25
N GLY A 67 4.35 -3.37 18.55
CA GLY A 67 4.90 -4.47 17.75
C GLY A 67 5.45 -3.99 16.40
N LEU A 68 6.14 -2.86 16.42
CA LEU A 68 6.55 -2.11 15.24
C LEU A 68 8.05 -1.81 15.27
N TYR A 69 8.74 -2.11 14.18
CA TYR A 69 10.11 -1.71 13.91
C TYR A 69 10.11 -0.47 13.01
N TYR A 70 10.89 0.54 13.34
CA TYR A 70 10.97 1.81 12.59
C TYR A 70 12.39 2.35 12.59
N GLU A 71 12.82 2.96 11.48
CA GLU A 71 14.14 3.61 11.40
C GLU A 71 14.08 5.11 11.72
N ASN A 72 12.98 5.78 11.35
CA ASN A 72 12.76 7.18 11.64
C ASN A 72 11.65 7.36 12.70
N PRO A 73 11.93 8.00 13.85
CA PRO A 73 10.93 8.23 14.90
C PRO A 73 9.82 9.21 14.50
N GLU A 74 10.05 10.10 13.53
CA GLU A 74 9.04 11.06 13.05
C GLU A 74 7.85 10.36 12.39
N VAL A 75 8.06 9.15 11.87
CA VAL A 75 7.02 8.31 11.28
C VAL A 75 5.92 7.96 12.29
N LEU A 76 6.27 7.82 13.57
CA LEU A 76 5.29 7.56 14.63
C LEU A 76 4.37 8.76 14.85
N SER A 77 4.86 9.98 14.65
CA SER A 77 4.05 11.19 14.76
C SER A 77 3.10 11.41 13.56
N MET A 78 3.41 10.80 12.41
CA MET A 78 2.55 10.81 11.23
C MET A 78 1.48 9.71 11.24
N LEU A 79 1.61 8.73 12.14
CA LEU A 79 0.63 7.66 12.33
C LEU A 79 -0.36 8.11 13.42
N ASP A 80 -1.56 8.52 13.01
CA ASP A 80 -2.65 8.83 13.93
C ASP A 80 -2.95 7.59 14.83
N ASP A 81 -3.28 7.79 16.10
CA ASP A 81 -3.47 6.69 17.07
C ASP A 81 -4.53 5.68 16.59
N LYS A 82 -5.54 6.16 15.87
CA LYS A 82 -6.56 5.34 15.21
C LYS A 82 -5.99 4.51 14.06
N GLU A 83 -5.05 5.04 13.28
CA GLU A 83 -4.40 4.30 12.20
C GLU A 83 -3.47 3.21 12.74
N LEU A 84 -2.75 3.47 13.83
CA LEU A 84 -1.94 2.48 14.54
C LEU A 84 -2.79 1.30 15.05
N GLU A 85 -3.97 1.59 15.60
CA GLU A 85 -4.89 0.56 16.08
C GLU A 85 -5.50 -0.27 14.95
N VAL A 86 -5.80 0.37 13.81
CA VAL A 86 -6.25 -0.31 12.58
C VAL A 86 -5.13 -1.13 11.96
N ILE A 87 -3.88 -0.67 11.94
CA ILE A 87 -2.72 -1.46 11.51
C ILE A 87 -2.51 -2.69 12.41
N LYS A 88 -2.83 -2.56 13.71
CA LYS A 88 -2.74 -3.66 14.68
C LYS A 88 -3.82 -4.72 14.45
N LYS A 89 -5.04 -4.32 14.05
CA LYS A 89 -6.21 -5.20 13.86
C LYS A 89 -6.41 -5.68 12.41
N MET A 90 -5.96 -4.92 11.42
CA MET A 90 -6.19 -5.16 10.00
C MET A 90 -4.90 -5.66 9.32
N ASN A 91 -5.03 -6.54 8.32
CA ASN A 91 -3.87 -7.03 7.58
C ASN A 91 -3.17 -5.84 6.89
N PHE A 92 -1.87 -5.67 7.12
CA PHE A 92 -1.05 -4.56 6.57
C PHE A 92 -1.25 -4.36 5.06
N ARG A 93 -1.43 -5.46 4.31
CA ARG A 93 -1.71 -5.41 2.86
C ARG A 93 -3.03 -4.69 2.54
N VAL A 94 -4.07 -4.90 3.34
CA VAL A 94 -5.38 -4.24 3.19
C VAL A 94 -5.29 -2.78 3.60
N TYR A 95 -4.56 -2.45 4.67
CA TYR A 95 -4.34 -1.06 5.08
C TYR A 95 -3.63 -0.26 3.98
N MET A 96 -2.54 -0.81 3.43
CA MET A 96 -1.82 -0.18 2.33
C MET A 96 -2.69 -0.02 1.08
N PHE A 97 -3.55 -1.00 0.78
CA PHE A 97 -4.51 -0.89 -0.32
C PHE A 97 -5.53 0.23 -0.09
N MET A 98 -6.17 0.28 1.09
CA MET A 98 -7.15 1.32 1.44
C MET A 98 -6.53 2.72 1.42
N ARG A 99 -5.30 2.87 1.89
CA ARG A 99 -4.57 4.14 1.84
C ARG A 99 -4.26 4.57 0.41
N ARG A 100 -3.82 3.64 -0.44
CA ARG A 100 -3.63 3.91 -1.89
C ARG A 100 -4.95 4.27 -2.56
N LEU A 101 -6.03 3.58 -2.22
CA LEU A 101 -7.36 3.86 -2.76
C LEU A 101 -7.84 5.26 -2.34
N LYS A 102 -7.66 5.64 -1.07
CA LYS A 102 -7.98 6.98 -0.55
C LYS A 102 -7.20 8.07 -1.28
N ASN A 103 -5.91 7.87 -1.50
CA ASN A 103 -5.09 8.83 -2.24
C ASN A 103 -5.53 8.92 -3.70
N PHE A 104 -5.84 7.79 -4.34
CA PHE A 104 -6.38 7.73 -5.69
C PHE A 104 -7.73 8.45 -5.80
N THR A 105 -8.68 8.19 -4.92
CA THR A 105 -9.97 8.91 -4.91
C THR A 105 -9.82 10.37 -4.55
N SER A 106 -8.82 10.79 -3.76
CA SER A 106 -8.58 12.21 -3.50
C SER A 106 -8.05 12.96 -4.74
N GLN A 107 -7.17 12.33 -5.52
CA GLN A 107 -6.55 12.93 -6.70
C GLN A 107 -7.45 12.86 -7.93
N TYR A 108 -8.15 11.74 -8.10
CA TYR A 108 -9.02 11.47 -9.26
C TYR A 108 -10.50 11.63 -8.93
N GLY A 109 -10.85 12.13 -7.74
CA GLY A 109 -12.23 12.24 -7.26
C GLY A 109 -13.14 13.01 -8.21
N SER A 110 -12.66 14.15 -8.73
CA SER A 110 -13.40 14.96 -9.71
C SER A 110 -13.64 14.21 -11.02
N ILE A 111 -12.67 13.41 -11.47
CA ILE A 111 -12.79 12.60 -12.69
C ILE A 111 -13.80 11.46 -12.45
N ILE A 112 -13.71 10.79 -11.31
CA ILE A 112 -14.63 9.72 -10.92
C ILE A 112 -16.07 10.26 -10.80
N ALA A 113 -16.25 11.44 -10.19
CA ALA A 113 -17.56 12.09 -10.07
C ALA A 113 -18.14 12.47 -11.43
N PHE A 114 -17.31 12.96 -12.36
CA PHE A 114 -17.72 13.22 -13.74
C PHE A 114 -18.21 11.94 -14.44
N PHE A 115 -17.45 10.84 -14.38
CA PHE A 115 -17.89 9.56 -14.95
C PHE A 115 -19.14 9.00 -14.27
N ALA A 116 -19.26 9.13 -12.95
CA ALA A 116 -20.46 8.73 -12.21
C ALA A 116 -21.70 9.50 -12.71
N SER A 117 -21.58 10.82 -12.89
CA SER A 117 -22.67 11.63 -13.45
C SER A 117 -23.05 11.21 -14.87
N LEU A 118 -22.07 10.90 -15.73
CA LEU A 118 -22.32 10.38 -17.07
C LEU A 118 -23.07 9.04 -17.04
N ILE A 119 -22.68 8.12 -16.16
CA ILE A 119 -23.36 6.82 -16.00
C ILE A 119 -24.80 7.04 -15.49
N THR A 120 -25.00 7.91 -14.50
CA THR A 120 -26.34 8.21 -13.95
C THR A 120 -27.24 8.85 -15.01
N ILE A 121 -26.73 9.81 -15.78
CA ILE A 121 -27.46 10.42 -16.90
C ILE A 121 -27.79 9.36 -17.94
N SER A 122 -26.83 8.49 -18.28
CA SER A 122 -27.04 7.38 -19.23
C SER A 122 -28.11 6.41 -18.74
N TYR A 123 -28.17 6.13 -17.44
CA TYR A 123 -29.18 5.27 -16.82
C TYR A 123 -30.58 5.88 -16.91
N TYR A 124 -30.74 7.15 -16.57
CA TYR A 124 -32.03 7.83 -16.71
C TYR A 124 -32.50 7.94 -18.16
N ILE A 125 -31.57 8.20 -19.07
CA ILE A 125 -31.83 8.24 -20.51
C ILE A 125 -32.25 6.85 -21.04
N PHE A 126 -31.61 5.76 -20.56
CA PHE A 126 -31.98 4.39 -20.91
C PHE A 126 -33.41 4.04 -20.48
N GLN A 127 -33.85 4.53 -19.31
CA GLN A 127 -35.20 4.30 -18.82
C GLN A 127 -36.29 4.95 -19.71
N ILE A 128 -35.94 5.99 -20.47
CA ILE A 128 -36.84 6.70 -21.39
C ILE A 128 -36.83 6.05 -22.79
N SER A 129 -35.68 5.60 -23.29
CA SER A 129 -35.58 4.80 -24.51
C SER A 129 -34.31 3.93 -24.51
N PRO A 130 -34.39 2.63 -24.84
CA PRO A 130 -33.23 1.74 -24.84
C PRO A 130 -32.14 2.15 -25.86
N VAL A 131 -32.54 2.86 -26.93
CA VAL A 131 -31.67 3.23 -28.06
C VAL A 131 -30.68 4.34 -27.68
N THR A 132 -31.01 5.14 -26.66
CA THR A 132 -30.20 6.31 -26.29
C THR A 132 -28.93 5.99 -25.49
N ILE A 133 -28.68 4.72 -25.13
CA ILE A 133 -27.37 4.25 -24.63
C ILE A 133 -26.25 4.44 -25.67
N ILE A 134 -26.60 4.48 -26.96
CA ILE A 134 -25.64 4.64 -28.04
C ILE A 134 -24.89 5.98 -27.93
N ILE A 135 -25.53 7.04 -27.44
CA ILE A 135 -24.95 8.39 -27.33
C ILE A 135 -23.74 8.43 -26.37
N PRO A 136 -23.85 8.02 -25.09
CA PRO A 136 -22.72 8.00 -24.17
C PRO A 136 -21.61 7.03 -24.59
N ILE A 137 -21.93 5.90 -25.24
CA ILE A 137 -20.93 4.95 -25.78
C ILE A 137 -20.15 5.58 -26.93
N ILE A 138 -20.82 6.25 -27.87
CA ILE A 138 -20.14 6.96 -28.96
C ILE A 138 -19.26 8.07 -28.39
N LEU A 139 -19.76 8.83 -27.41
CA LEU A 139 -19.00 9.92 -26.78
C LEU A 139 -17.74 9.41 -26.06
N THR A 140 -17.83 8.28 -25.34
CA THR A 140 -16.66 7.64 -24.73
C THR A 140 -15.70 7.09 -25.78
N LEU A 141 -16.17 6.48 -26.86
CA LEU A 141 -15.34 6.00 -27.96
C LEU A 141 -14.61 7.13 -28.70
N VAL A 142 -15.27 8.27 -28.91
CA VAL A 142 -14.67 9.47 -29.52
C VAL A 142 -13.59 10.06 -28.63
N VAL A 143 -13.83 10.18 -27.31
CA VAL A 143 -12.83 10.67 -26.35
C VAL A 143 -11.64 9.70 -26.23
N LEU A 144 -11.89 8.38 -26.17
CA LEU A 144 -10.84 7.36 -26.15
C LEU A 144 -10.03 7.37 -27.46
N GLY A 145 -10.70 7.45 -28.61
CA GLY A 145 -10.06 7.59 -29.90
C GLY A 145 -9.17 8.83 -29.95
N TYR A 146 -9.71 9.99 -29.58
CA TYR A 146 -8.95 11.23 -29.53
C TYR A 146 -7.72 11.13 -28.61
N LEU A 147 -7.85 10.56 -27.41
CA LEU A 147 -6.72 10.38 -26.49
C LEU A 147 -5.65 9.42 -27.05
N LEU A 148 -6.06 8.32 -27.69
CA LEU A 148 -5.13 7.35 -28.29
C LEU A 148 -4.43 7.91 -29.54
N PHE A 149 -5.12 8.72 -30.36
CA PHE A 149 -4.52 9.37 -31.54
C PHE A 149 -3.66 10.58 -31.18
N LYS A 150 -4.03 11.36 -30.14
CA LYS A 150 -3.22 12.48 -29.64
C LYS A 150 -1.86 11.99 -29.11
N LYS A 151 -1.84 10.83 -28.43
CA LYS A 151 -0.61 10.22 -27.92
C LYS A 151 0.42 9.89 -29.02
N LYS A 152 -0.01 9.69 -30.28
CA LYS A 152 0.89 9.45 -31.41
C LYS A 152 1.51 10.72 -32.00
N GLN A 153 0.97 11.90 -31.71
CA GLN A 153 1.54 13.17 -32.19
C GLN A 153 2.63 13.71 -31.26
N ASP A 154 2.55 13.41 -29.96
CA ASP A 154 3.54 13.88 -28.97
C ASP A 154 4.86 13.06 -28.97
N GLU A 155 4.93 11.93 -29.68
CA GLU A 155 6.17 11.12 -29.86
C GLU A 155 6.97 11.48 -31.13
N LYS A 156 6.61 12.54 -31.85
CA LYS A 156 7.26 12.97 -33.10
C LYS A 156 7.87 14.38 -33.08
N ILE A 157 8.24 14.89 -31.90
CA ILE A 157 9.02 16.12 -31.76
C ILE A 157 10.31 15.82 -31.01
#